data_AF-A0A7G2UCD9-F1
#
_entry.id   AF-A0A7G2UCD9-F1
#
_cell.length_a   1.000
_cell.length_b   1.000
_cell.length_c   1.000
_cell.angle_alpha   90.00
_cell.angle_beta   90.00
_cell.angle_gamma   90.00
#
_symmetry.space_group_name_H-M   'P 1'
#
loop_
_entity.id
_entity.type
_entity.pdbx_description
1 polymer ?
#
loop_
_entity_poly.entity_id
_entity_poly.type
_entity_poly.pdbx_seq_one_letter_code
_entity_poly.pdbx_strand_id
1 'polypeptide(L)' 'GNFALAAARAMMDSDKSAEEVARAAMAIAADICVYTNGNLTVESISR' A
#
# COMPACT_ATOMS: atom_id res chain seq x y z
N GLY A 1 -1.19 -8.29 3.44
CA GLY A 1 -1.11 -8.58 4.89
C GLY A 1 -1.94 -7.58 5.68
N ASN A 2 -2.26 -7.88 6.95
CA ASN A 2 -3.10 -7.01 7.78
C ASN A 2 -2.55 -5.58 7.92
N PHE A 3 -1.22 -5.40 7.93
CA PHE A 3 -0.59 -4.08 8.00
C PHE A 3 -0.87 -3.21 6.76
N ALA A 4 -0.69 -3.76 5.56
CA ALA A 4 -1.02 -3.05 4.32
C ALA A 4 -2.50 -2.67 4.27
N LEU A 5 -3.40 -3.56 4.67
CA LEU A 5 -4.84 -3.27 4.71
C LEU A 5 -5.17 -2.15 5.71
N ALA A 6 -4.58 -2.19 6.92
CA ALA A 6 -4.79 -1.16 7.92
C ALA A 6 -4.23 0.20 7.46
N ALA A 7 -3.03 0.23 6.90
CA ALA A 7 -2.41 1.43 6.36
C ALA A 7 -3.24 2.02 5.20
N ALA A 8 -3.68 1.19 4.26
CA ALA A 8 -4.51 1.61 3.14
C ALA A 8 -5.85 2.22 3.62
N ARG A 9 -6.51 1.58 4.60
CA ARG A 9 -7.75 2.09 5.19
C ARG A 9 -7.56 3.44 5.87
N ALA A 10 -6.46 3.62 6.59
CA ALA A 10 -6.14 4.90 7.23
C ALA A 10 -5.91 6.05 6.22
N MET A 11 -5.61 5.72 4.96
CA MET A 11 -5.37 6.69 3.89
C MET A 11 -6.56 6.87 2.93
N MET A 12 -7.70 6.20 3.16
CA MET A 12 -8.86 6.27 2.25
C MET A 12 -9.45 7.68 2.11
N ASP A 13 -9.40 8.48 3.17
CA ASP A 13 -9.93 9.86 3.19
C ASP A 13 -8.89 10.92 2.82
N SER A 14 -7.76 10.51 2.22
CA SER A 14 -6.70 11.42 1.78
C SER A 14 -6.82 11.78 0.30
N ASP A 15 -6.14 12.84 -0.13
CA ASP A 15 -6.06 13.26 -1.55
C ASP A 15 -5.16 12.35 -2.41
N LYS A 16 -4.72 11.20 -1.88
CA LYS A 16 -3.85 10.25 -2.60
C LYS A 16 -4.64 9.49 -3.65
N SER A 17 -4.05 9.32 -4.83
CA SER A 17 -4.53 8.39 -5.85
C SER A 17 -4.47 6.94 -5.36
N ALA A 18 -5.21 6.05 -6.03
CA ALA A 18 -5.22 4.62 -5.70
C ALA A 18 -3.81 3.99 -5.74
N GLU A 19 -2.98 4.38 -6.71
CA GLU A 19 -1.59 3.92 -6.80
C GLU A 19 -0.76 4.41 -5.62
N GLU A 20 -0.89 5.68 -5.22
CA GLU A 20 -0.15 6.24 -4.09
C GLU A 20 -0.53 5.56 -2.77
N VAL A 21 -1.81 5.29 -2.55
CA VAL A 21 -2.29 4.52 -1.39
C VAL A 21 -1.70 3.12 -1.39
N ALA A 22 -1.72 2.43 -2.54
CA ALA A 22 -1.18 1.07 -2.67
C ALA A 22 0.34 1.03 -2.39
N ARG A 23 1.12 1.96 -2.96
CA ARG A 23 2.57 2.04 -2.74
C ARG A 23 2.90 2.34 -1.27
N ALA A 24 2.24 3.34 -0.67
CA ALA A 24 2.49 3.72 0.72
C ALA A 24 2.10 2.60 1.70
N ALA A 25 0.97 1.93 1.47
CA ALA A 25 0.53 0.83 2.31
C ALA A 25 1.49 -0.38 2.24
N MET A 26 2.01 -0.68 1.06
CA MET A 26 2.99 -1.76 0.87
C MET A 26 4.36 -1.42 1.46
N ALA A 27 4.79 -0.15 1.40
CA ALA A 27 6.01 0.30 2.08
C ALA A 27 5.92 0.09 3.59
N ILE A 28 4.81 0.52 4.23
CA ILE A 28 4.59 0.28 5.66
C ILE A 28 4.58 -1.23 5.99
N ALA A 29 3.97 -2.04 5.13
CA ALA A 29 3.96 -3.48 5.33
C ALA A 29 5.35 -4.11 5.21
N ALA A 30 6.21 -3.60 4.32
CA ALA A 30 7.59 -4.06 4.17
C ALA A 30 8.46 -3.73 5.40
N ASP A 31 8.19 -2.62 6.08
CA ASP A 31 8.92 -2.23 7.28
C ASP A 31 8.53 -3.06 8.53
N ILE A 32 7.33 -3.66 8.54
CA ILE A 32 6.78 -4.35 9.73
C ILE A 32 6.74 -5.87 9.55
N CYS A 33 6.35 -6.36 8.37
CA CYS A 33 6.12 -7.78 8.14
C CYS A 33 7.39 -8.46 7.65
N VAL A 34 7.92 -9.40 8.44
CA VAL A 34 9.11 -10.20 8.08
C VAL A 34 8.98 -10.98 6.76
N TYR A 35 7.75 -11.17 6.26
CA TYR A 35 7.44 -11.84 5.00
C TYR A 35 7.08 -10.88 3.85
N THR A 36 7.28 -9.58 4.03
CA THR A 36 7.04 -8.58 2.99
C THR A 36 8.31 -7.75 2.83
N ASN A 37 8.76 -7.56 1.60
CA ASN A 37 9.95 -6.78 1.30
C ASN A 37 9.59 -5.51 0.51
N GLY A 38 10.57 -4.62 0.30
CA GLY A 38 10.37 -3.35 -0.39
C GLY A 38 10.29 -3.44 -1.92
N ASN A 39 10.43 -4.64 -2.51
CA ASN A 39 10.37 -4.81 -3.96
C ASN A 39 8.92 -5.10 -4.37
N LEU A 40 8.24 -4.12 -4.96
CA LEU A 40 6.84 -4.24 -5.31
C LEU A 40 6.55 -3.80 -6.76
N THR A 41 5.61 -4.49 -7.39
CA THR A 41 5.03 -4.11 -8.69
C THR A 41 3.62 -3.59 -8.44
N VAL A 42 3.28 -2.45 -9.06
CA VAL A 42 1.91 -1.91 -9.01
C VAL A 42 1.33 -1.97 -10.41
N GLU A 43 0.21 -2.66 -10.54
CA GLU A 43 -0.58 -2.72 -11.76
C GLU A 43 -1.83 -1.85 -11.57
N SER A 44 -2.16 -1.04 -12.57
CA SER A 44 -3.30 -0.13 -12.55
C SER A 44 -4.20 -0.38 -13.74
N ILE A 45 -5.51 -0.26 -13.55
CA ILE A 45 -6.49 -0.29 -14.64
C ILE A 45 -7.02 1.13 -14.83
N SER A 46 -6.75 1.71 -15.99
CA SER A 46 -7.40 2.92 -16.47
C SER A 46 -8.58 2.56 -17.38
N ARG A 47 -9.70 3.27 -17.25
CA ARG A 47 -10.85 3.12 -18.15
C ARG A 47 -10.56 3.65 -19.54
#